data_AF-A0A086ME92-F1
#
_entry.id   AF-A0A086ME92-F1
#
_cell.length_a   1.000
_cell.length_b   1.000
_cell.length_c   1.000
_cell.angle_alpha   90.00
_cell.angle_beta   90.00
_cell.angle_gamma   90.00
#
_symmetry.space_group_name_H-M   'P 1'
#
loop_
_entity.id
_entity.type
_entity.pdbx_description
1 polymer ?
#
loop_
_entity_poly.entity_id
_entity_poly.type
_entity_poly.pdbx_seq_one_letter_code
_entity_poly.pdbx_strand_id
1 'polypeptide(L)'
;MNALRLATFLAAMAAVSGAHAQSAAATLGRPVGPTRQVDTKVPQPGQTGKVFPLNSSWVAVSLNGRPFTGERPSFRLDDQMRATGFAGCNTYATAAYPLREQVLAVGPFALTKKSCDKSAMAIEQSFLVALRSSGKWDIEGRNLIIKTQNGGQLVLERAL
;
A
#
# COMPACT_ATOMS: atom_id res chain seq x y z
N MET A 1 -14.85 12.36 51.33
CA MET A 1 -16.23 12.42 51.84
C MET A 1 -16.74 13.85 51.66
N ASN A 2 -18.05 14.00 51.40
CA ASN A 2 -18.84 15.21 51.10
C ASN A 2 -19.09 15.46 49.61
N ALA A 3 -20.30 15.74 49.13
CA ALA A 3 -21.67 15.36 49.48
C ALA A 3 -22.53 15.83 48.29
N LEU A 4 -23.67 15.17 48.11
CA LEU A 4 -24.54 15.17 46.94
C LEU A 4 -25.74 16.14 47.09
N ARG A 5 -26.42 16.42 45.97
CA ARG A 5 -27.81 16.96 45.78
C ARG A 5 -27.89 18.51 45.79
N LEU A 6 -28.74 19.21 45.02
CA LEU A 6 -30.13 18.97 44.61
C LEU A 6 -30.45 19.60 43.22
N ALA A 7 -31.49 19.06 42.58
CA ALA A 7 -32.16 19.58 41.39
C ALA A 7 -33.36 20.48 41.75
N THR A 8 -33.76 21.37 40.85
CA THR A 8 -35.11 21.95 40.81
C THR A 8 -35.56 22.21 39.37
N PHE A 9 -36.63 21.50 38.99
CA PHE A 9 -37.47 21.76 37.83
C PHE A 9 -38.48 22.87 38.17
N LEU A 10 -38.85 23.69 37.18
CA LEU A 10 -40.14 24.39 37.16
C LEU A 10 -40.59 24.60 35.70
N ALA A 11 -41.80 24.15 35.42
CA ALA A 11 -42.50 24.19 34.14
C ALA A 11 -43.87 24.87 34.34
N ALA A 12 -44.33 25.63 33.35
CA ALA A 12 -45.73 25.97 33.02
C ALA A 12 -45.72 26.88 31.77
N MET A 13 -46.26 26.56 30.58
CA MET A 13 -47.62 26.21 30.09
C MET A 13 -48.54 27.41 29.75
N ALA A 14 -49.00 27.45 28.49
CA ALA A 14 -50.33 27.83 27.93
C ALA A 14 -50.22 28.71 26.63
N ALA A 15 -50.56 28.22 25.42
CA ALA A 15 -51.89 28.17 24.74
C ALA A 15 -52.13 29.44 23.86
N VAL A 16 -52.78 29.51 22.68
CA VAL A 16 -53.59 28.59 21.84
C VAL A 16 -53.83 29.22 20.44
N SER A 17 -54.06 28.35 19.43
CA SER A 17 -54.85 28.46 18.18
C SER A 17 -54.65 29.54 17.08
N GLY A 18 -54.57 29.02 15.85
CA GLY A 18 -54.91 29.73 14.61
C GLY A 18 -54.72 28.86 13.37
N ALA A 19 -55.73 28.07 13.01
CA ALA A 19 -55.78 27.36 11.73
C ALA A 19 -56.18 28.32 10.59
N HIS A 20 -55.48 28.29 9.46
CA HIS A 20 -56.03 28.59 8.13
C HIS A 20 -55.32 27.70 7.11
N ALA A 21 -56.08 26.79 6.50
CA ALA A 21 -55.70 26.11 5.27
C ALA A 21 -56.30 26.91 4.10
N GLN A 22 -55.56 27.10 3.00
CA GLN A 22 -56.07 26.88 1.65
C GLN A 22 -54.95 26.88 0.59
N SER A 23 -55.09 25.90 -0.28
CA SER A 23 -54.17 25.38 -1.28
C SER A 23 -54.01 26.26 -2.52
N ALA A 24 -52.85 26.16 -3.20
CA ALA A 24 -52.74 25.61 -4.57
C ALA A 24 -51.40 26.01 -5.22
N ALA A 25 -50.56 25.00 -5.52
CA ALA A 25 -49.72 24.99 -6.71
C ALA A 25 -49.28 23.54 -6.93
N ALA A 26 -50.07 22.81 -7.73
CA ALA A 26 -49.64 21.54 -8.28
C ALA A 26 -48.42 21.79 -9.17
N THR A 27 -47.23 21.49 -8.65
CA THR A 27 -46.02 21.33 -9.46
C THR A 27 -45.64 19.87 -9.36
N LEU A 28 -45.77 19.15 -10.46
CA LEU A 28 -45.36 17.76 -10.60
C LEU A 28 -43.85 17.65 -10.35
N GLY A 29 -43.48 17.25 -9.13
CA GLY A 29 -42.12 16.87 -8.77
C GLY A 29 -42.18 15.84 -7.65
N ARG A 30 -41.80 14.59 -7.95
CA ARG A 30 -41.67 13.53 -6.95
C ARG A 30 -40.72 14.02 -5.83
N PRO A 31 -41.05 13.85 -4.55
CA PRO A 31 -40.07 14.07 -3.49
C PRO A 31 -38.90 13.11 -3.70
N VAL A 32 -37.70 13.65 -3.87
CA VAL A 32 -36.46 12.90 -3.77
C VAL A 32 -36.43 12.29 -2.38
N GLY A 33 -36.52 10.95 -2.31
CA GLY A 33 -36.38 10.21 -1.06
C GLY A 33 -35.04 10.49 -0.38
N PRO A 34 -34.89 10.16 0.91
CA PRO A 34 -33.66 10.41 1.64
C PRO A 34 -32.47 9.81 0.89
N THR A 35 -31.45 10.63 0.62
CA THR A 35 -30.21 10.19 -0.02
C THR A 35 -29.62 9.06 0.80
N ARG A 36 -29.75 7.83 0.29
CA ARG A 36 -29.06 6.65 0.84
C ARG A 36 -27.57 6.95 0.74
N GLN A 37 -26.94 7.30 1.87
CA GLN A 37 -25.48 7.35 1.94
C GLN A 37 -24.98 5.95 1.59
N VAL A 38 -24.25 5.86 0.48
CA VAL A 38 -23.61 4.62 0.06
C VAL A 38 -22.49 4.39 1.05
N ASP A 39 -22.71 3.43 1.95
CA ASP A 39 -21.68 2.94 2.84
C ASP A 39 -20.50 2.46 1.98
N THR A 40 -19.36 3.14 2.08
CA THR A 40 -18.19 2.95 1.22
C THR A 40 -17.46 1.64 1.48
N LYS A 41 -18.05 0.73 2.28
CA LYS A 41 -17.49 -0.57 2.65
C LYS A 41 -18.06 -1.72 1.80
N VAL A 42 -18.20 -1.51 0.50
CA VAL A 42 -18.37 -2.62 -0.46
C VAL A 42 -17.02 -2.83 -1.13
N PRO A 43 -16.35 -3.99 -0.94
CA PRO A 43 -15.16 -4.33 -1.73
C PRO A 43 -15.54 -4.24 -3.22
N GLN A 44 -14.96 -3.28 -3.93
CA GLN A 44 -15.27 -3.05 -5.34
C GLN A 44 -14.93 -4.32 -6.15
N PRO A 45 -15.90 -4.93 -6.85
CA PRO A 45 -15.64 -6.00 -7.79
C PRO A 45 -14.91 -5.38 -8.99
N GLY A 46 -13.58 -5.37 -8.95
CA GLY A 46 -12.78 -4.68 -9.96
C GLY A 46 -11.28 -4.57 -9.67
N GLN A 47 -10.79 -4.99 -8.50
CA GLN A 47 -9.34 -5.14 -8.30
C GLN A 47 -8.87 -6.44 -8.97
N THR A 48 -8.86 -6.47 -10.30
CA THR A 48 -8.00 -7.39 -11.06
C THR A 48 -6.58 -7.12 -10.58
N GLY A 49 -6.03 -8.04 -9.79
CA GLY A 49 -4.69 -7.88 -9.21
C GLY A 49 -3.69 -7.55 -10.31
N LYS A 50 -2.82 -6.56 -10.08
CA LYS A 50 -1.77 -6.22 -11.04
C LYS A 50 -0.93 -7.47 -11.31
N VAL A 51 -0.49 -7.65 -12.56
CA VAL A 51 0.40 -8.74 -12.95
C VAL A 51 1.85 -8.31 -12.74
N PHE A 52 2.66 -9.16 -12.12
CA PHE A 52 4.07 -8.84 -11.92
C PHE A 52 4.80 -8.85 -13.27
N PRO A 53 5.60 -7.81 -13.58
CA PRO A 53 6.31 -7.71 -14.85
C PRO A 53 7.52 -8.66 -14.92
N LEU A 54 7.34 -9.81 -15.57
CA LEU A 54 8.39 -10.76 -15.86
C LEU A 54 9.32 -10.25 -16.98
N ASN A 55 10.53 -10.80 -17.05
CA ASN A 55 11.60 -10.45 -17.99
C ASN A 55 11.94 -8.96 -18.04
N SER A 56 11.56 -8.21 -17.01
CA SER A 56 11.82 -6.78 -16.88
C SER A 56 12.94 -6.57 -15.87
N SER A 57 13.91 -5.73 -16.25
CA SER A 57 15.03 -5.36 -15.39
C SER A 57 14.68 -4.13 -14.54
N TRP A 58 15.08 -4.16 -13.28
CA TRP A 58 14.82 -3.12 -12.30
C TRP A 58 16.13 -2.74 -11.60
N VAL A 59 16.29 -1.47 -11.24
CA VAL A 59 17.43 -0.95 -10.49
C VAL A 59 16.93 -0.31 -9.20
N ALA A 60 17.53 -0.65 -8.07
CA ALA A 60 17.15 -0.13 -6.78
C ALA A 60 17.46 1.37 -6.68
N VAL A 61 16.44 2.16 -6.34
CA VAL A 61 16.52 3.61 -6.17
C VAL A 61 16.74 3.96 -4.71
N SER A 62 15.93 3.40 -3.82
CA SER A 62 16.01 3.68 -2.39
C SER A 62 15.53 2.52 -1.53
N LEU A 63 16.07 2.44 -0.30
CA LEU A 63 15.59 1.57 0.75
C LEU A 63 15.22 2.40 1.98
N ASN A 64 13.96 2.31 2.41
CA ASN A 64 13.41 3.05 3.55
C ASN A 64 13.64 4.58 3.43
N GLY A 65 13.46 5.11 2.21
CA GLY A 65 13.68 6.53 1.90
C GLY A 65 15.15 6.94 1.77
N ARG A 66 16.12 6.05 2.02
CA ARG A 66 17.54 6.31 1.81
C ARG A 66 17.95 5.89 0.39
N PRO A 67 18.48 6.81 -0.43
CA PRO A 67 18.87 6.47 -1.79
C PRO A 67 20.09 5.53 -1.79
N PHE A 68 20.14 4.61 -2.75
CA PHE A 68 21.37 3.87 -3.05
C PHE A 68 22.34 4.80 -3.77
N THR A 69 23.61 4.80 -3.34
CA THR A 69 24.68 5.58 -3.96
C THR A 69 25.71 4.65 -4.61
N GLY A 70 26.40 5.12 -5.65
CA GLY A 70 27.36 4.30 -6.39
C GLY A 70 26.71 3.25 -7.29
N GLU A 71 27.29 2.05 -7.32
CA GLU A 71 26.78 0.93 -8.12
C GLU A 71 25.50 0.36 -7.49
N ARG A 72 24.36 0.60 -8.15
CA ARG A 72 23.05 0.31 -7.58
C ARG A 72 22.67 -1.17 -7.74
N PRO A 73 22.07 -1.80 -6.71
CA PRO A 73 21.55 -3.15 -6.85
C PRO A 73 20.53 -3.25 -7.98
N SER A 74 20.48 -4.40 -8.65
CA SER A 74 19.54 -4.69 -9.73
C SER A 74 18.73 -5.94 -9.42
N PHE A 75 17.55 -6.02 -10.03
CA PHE A 75 16.62 -7.14 -9.88
C PHE A 75 15.97 -7.42 -11.23
N ARG A 76 15.99 -8.68 -11.67
CA ARG A 76 15.22 -9.15 -12.82
C ARG A 76 14.62 -10.50 -12.48
N LEU A 77 13.32 -10.66 -12.69
CA LEU A 77 12.60 -11.93 -12.57
C LEU A 77 12.28 -12.46 -13.95
N ASP A 78 12.71 -13.68 -14.26
CA ASP A 78 12.38 -14.34 -15.53
C ASP A 78 11.07 -15.14 -15.47
N ASP A 79 10.70 -15.75 -16.60
CA ASP A 79 9.52 -16.61 -16.74
C ASP A 79 9.64 -17.96 -16.02
N GLN A 80 10.85 -18.36 -15.61
CA GLN A 80 11.14 -19.56 -14.83
C GLN A 80 11.07 -19.31 -13.31
N MET A 81 10.57 -18.15 -12.89
CA MET A 81 10.51 -17.72 -11.49
C MET A 81 11.89 -17.63 -10.82
N ARG A 82 12.94 -17.37 -11.61
CA ARG A 82 14.29 -17.12 -11.10
C ARG A 82 14.56 -15.62 -11.14
N ALA A 83 14.79 -15.07 -9.95
CA ALA A 83 15.27 -13.71 -9.80
C ALA A 83 16.80 -13.69 -9.82
N THR A 84 17.37 -12.80 -10.63
CA THR A 84 18.81 -12.57 -10.75
C THR A 84 19.10 -11.09 -10.67
N GLY A 85 20.33 -10.74 -10.30
CA GLY A 85 20.74 -9.35 -10.26
C GLY A 85 22.08 -9.13 -9.57
N PHE A 86 22.41 -7.86 -9.42
CA PHE A 86 23.54 -7.39 -8.64
C PHE A 86 23.05 -6.89 -7.29
N ALA A 87 23.72 -7.26 -6.20
CA ALA A 87 23.30 -6.87 -4.85
C ALA A 87 24.06 -5.63 -4.31
N GLY A 88 25.16 -5.22 -4.94
CA GLY A 88 26.02 -4.13 -4.47
C GLY A 88 27.51 -4.50 -4.44
N CYS A 89 27.84 -5.76 -4.17
CA CYS A 89 29.20 -6.31 -4.31
C CYS A 89 29.20 -7.59 -5.14
N ASN A 90 28.27 -8.49 -4.85
CA ASN A 90 28.08 -9.77 -5.50
C ASN A 90 26.88 -9.77 -6.42
N THR A 91 26.92 -10.66 -7.41
CA THR A 91 25.72 -11.05 -8.14
C THR A 91 25.01 -12.15 -7.39
N TYR A 92 23.68 -12.17 -7.49
CA TYR A 92 22.84 -13.15 -6.82
C TYR A 92 21.87 -13.83 -7.77
N ALA A 93 21.41 -15.01 -7.34
CA ALA A 93 20.27 -15.70 -7.91
C ALA A 93 19.39 -16.25 -6.79
N THR A 94 18.07 -16.23 -6.98
CA THR A 94 17.10 -16.79 -6.03
C THR A 94 15.83 -17.20 -6.76
N ALA A 95 15.01 -18.03 -6.13
CA ALA A 95 13.64 -18.24 -6.57
C ALA A 95 12.76 -17.09 -6.07
N ALA A 96 11.92 -16.51 -6.92
CA ALA A 96 10.97 -15.50 -6.52
C ALA A 96 9.60 -15.75 -7.16
N TYR A 97 8.56 -15.72 -6.35
CA TYR A 97 7.20 -16.09 -6.74
C TYR A 97 6.24 -14.93 -6.47
N PRO A 98 5.73 -14.27 -7.52
CA PRO A 98 4.57 -13.41 -7.41
C PRO A 98 3.33 -14.26 -7.09
N LEU A 99 2.72 -14.00 -5.94
CA LEU A 99 1.54 -14.70 -5.45
C LEU A 99 0.29 -13.84 -5.60
N ARG A 100 -0.87 -14.39 -5.20
CA ARG A 100 -2.13 -13.64 -5.15
C ARG A 100 -2.01 -12.41 -4.25
N GLU A 101 -2.93 -11.47 -4.44
CA GLU A 101 -2.99 -10.22 -3.67
C GLU A 101 -1.69 -9.39 -3.72
N GLN A 102 -0.95 -9.48 -4.83
CA GLN A 102 0.30 -8.76 -5.05
C GLN A 102 1.35 -9.01 -3.96
N VAL A 103 1.48 -10.26 -3.51
CA VAL A 103 2.57 -10.67 -2.62
C VAL A 103 3.75 -11.16 -3.45
N LEU A 104 4.99 -10.87 -3.04
CA LEU A 104 6.20 -11.41 -3.64
C LEU A 104 6.94 -12.25 -2.59
N ALA A 105 7.00 -13.55 -2.80
CA ALA A 105 7.77 -14.46 -1.95
C ALA A 105 9.17 -14.66 -2.56
N VAL A 106 10.21 -14.51 -1.74
CA VAL A 106 11.61 -14.67 -2.18
C VAL A 106 12.27 -15.78 -1.38
N GLY A 107 12.95 -16.69 -2.07
CA GLY A 107 13.64 -17.83 -1.49
C GLY A 107 15.04 -17.50 -0.96
N PRO A 108 15.84 -18.52 -0.64
CA PRO A 108 17.25 -18.36 -0.30
C PRO A 108 18.08 -17.81 -1.48
N PHE A 109 19.18 -17.12 -1.19
CA PHE A 109 20.07 -16.58 -2.22
C PHE A 109 21.28 -17.49 -2.47
N ALA A 110 21.60 -17.69 -3.74
CA ALA A 110 22.93 -18.06 -4.18
C ALA A 110 23.70 -16.77 -4.52
N LEU A 111 24.92 -16.62 -3.99
CA LEU A 111 25.75 -15.43 -4.14
C LEU A 111 27.12 -15.82 -4.71
N THR A 112 27.70 -14.93 -5.51
CA THR A 112 29.15 -14.98 -5.76
C THR A 112 29.93 -14.66 -4.48
N LYS A 113 31.24 -14.94 -4.47
CA LYS A 113 32.12 -14.68 -3.31
C LYS A 113 33.22 -13.67 -3.65
N LYS A 114 32.81 -12.50 -4.13
CA LYS A 114 33.69 -11.36 -4.36
C LYS A 114 33.94 -10.66 -3.02
N SER A 115 35.17 -10.17 -2.83
CA SER A 115 35.51 -9.30 -1.71
C SER A 115 35.47 -7.86 -2.21
N CYS A 116 34.64 -7.03 -1.56
CA CYS A 116 34.55 -5.58 -1.80
C CYS A 116 34.84 -4.82 -0.51
N ASP A 117 34.86 -3.49 -0.58
CA ASP A 117 34.96 -2.65 0.60
C ASP A 117 33.74 -2.79 1.52
N LYS A 118 33.89 -2.30 2.76
CA LYS A 118 32.86 -2.43 3.80
C LYS A 118 31.53 -1.75 3.41
N SER A 119 31.57 -0.67 2.63
CA SER A 119 30.35 0.07 2.25
C SER A 119 29.54 -0.72 1.21
N ALA A 120 30.19 -1.29 0.19
CA ALA A 120 29.54 -2.15 -0.80
C ALA A 120 28.93 -3.41 -0.16
N MET A 121 29.65 -4.03 0.77
CA MET A 121 29.15 -5.19 1.52
C MET A 121 27.94 -4.85 2.40
N ALA A 122 27.90 -3.65 2.98
CA ALA A 122 26.75 -3.19 3.77
C ALA A 122 25.52 -2.93 2.88
N ILE A 123 25.72 -2.35 1.69
CA ILE A 123 24.67 -2.19 0.68
C ILE A 123 24.09 -3.56 0.30
N GLU A 124 24.94 -4.51 -0.06
CA GLU A 124 24.55 -5.89 -0.37
C GLU A 124 23.68 -6.51 0.72
N GLN A 125 24.16 -6.49 1.96
CA GLN A 125 23.42 -7.09 3.06
C GLN A 125 22.05 -6.42 3.24
N SER A 126 21.99 -5.08 3.19
CA SER A 126 20.74 -4.34 3.38
C SER A 126 19.72 -4.63 2.27
N PHE A 127 20.18 -4.71 1.02
CA PHE A 127 19.35 -4.99 -0.13
C PHE A 127 18.82 -6.44 -0.11
N LEU A 128 19.69 -7.42 0.15
CA LEU A 128 19.28 -8.83 0.20
C LEU A 128 18.32 -9.11 1.35
N VAL A 129 18.51 -8.48 2.51
CA VAL A 129 17.56 -8.59 3.64
C VAL A 129 16.20 -7.99 3.27
N ALA A 130 16.18 -6.81 2.64
CA ALA A 130 14.95 -6.19 2.19
C ALA A 130 14.23 -7.07 1.15
N LEU A 131 14.96 -7.60 0.18
CA LEU A 131 14.41 -8.46 -0.86
C LEU A 131 13.93 -9.81 -0.27
N ARG A 132 14.65 -10.41 0.67
CA ARG A 132 14.24 -11.66 1.33
C ARG A 132 12.96 -11.53 2.14
N SER A 133 12.77 -10.36 2.74
CA SER A 133 11.60 -10.01 3.52
C SER A 133 10.50 -9.35 2.68
N SER A 134 10.52 -9.53 1.35
CA SER A 134 9.47 -9.02 0.46
C SER A 134 8.08 -9.46 0.93
N GLY A 135 7.15 -8.51 0.90
CA GLY A 135 5.75 -8.70 1.24
C GLY A 135 4.89 -8.27 0.06
N LYS A 136 4.17 -7.16 0.20
CA LYS A 136 3.34 -6.62 -0.88
C LYS A 136 4.18 -5.87 -1.88
N TRP A 137 3.90 -6.02 -3.16
CA TRP A 137 4.50 -5.22 -4.22
C TRP A 137 3.44 -4.39 -4.94
N ASP A 138 3.88 -3.28 -5.52
CA ASP A 138 3.06 -2.50 -6.42
C ASP A 138 3.88 -1.89 -7.56
N ILE A 139 3.20 -1.58 -8.67
CA ILE A 139 3.77 -0.82 -9.78
C ILE A 139 3.10 0.55 -9.82
N GLU A 140 3.91 1.59 -9.68
CA GLU A 140 3.52 3.00 -9.76
C GLU A 140 4.32 3.67 -10.87
N GLY A 141 3.70 3.87 -12.04
CA GLY A 141 4.38 4.41 -13.21
C GLY A 141 5.54 3.51 -13.66
N ARG A 142 6.78 4.00 -13.50
CA ARG A 142 8.02 3.27 -13.81
C ARG A 142 8.65 2.58 -12.59
N ASN A 143 8.04 2.71 -11.42
CA ASN A 143 8.61 2.23 -10.17
C ASN A 143 7.95 0.93 -9.73
N LEU A 144 8.77 -0.05 -9.36
CA LEU A 144 8.38 -1.23 -8.59
C LEU A 144 8.63 -0.93 -7.12
N ILE A 145 7.57 -0.92 -6.33
CA ILE A 145 7.60 -0.65 -4.91
C ILE A 145 7.35 -1.97 -4.19
N ILE A 146 8.29 -2.40 -3.37
CA ILE A 146 8.17 -3.60 -2.54
C ILE A 146 8.12 -3.18 -1.08
N LYS A 147 7.00 -3.44 -0.42
CA LYS A 147 6.83 -3.32 1.02
C LYS A 147 7.32 -4.60 1.67
N THR A 148 8.27 -4.49 2.58
CA THR A 148 8.81 -5.63 3.31
C THR A 148 7.90 -5.99 4.48
N GLN A 149 7.97 -7.24 4.92
CA GLN A 149 7.23 -7.74 6.09
C GLN A 149 7.66 -7.03 7.39
N ASN A 150 8.85 -6.42 7.39
CA ASN A 150 9.40 -5.68 8.53
C ASN A 150 9.00 -4.20 8.53
N GLY A 151 8.06 -3.79 7.66
CA GLY A 151 7.61 -2.39 7.55
C GLY A 151 8.54 -1.49 6.73
N GLY A 152 9.55 -2.07 6.06
CA GLY A 152 10.42 -1.35 5.15
C GLY A 152 9.83 -1.18 3.75
N GLN A 153 10.45 -0.33 2.95
CA GLN A 153 10.06 -0.06 1.56
C GLN A 153 11.30 -0.03 0.67
N LEU A 154 11.33 -0.94 -0.31
CA LEU A 154 12.32 -0.96 -1.37
C LEU A 154 11.68 -0.39 -2.64
N VAL A 155 12.26 0.65 -3.20
CA VAL A 155 11.81 1.27 -4.46
C VAL A 155 12.83 0.93 -5.53
N LEU A 156 12.36 0.36 -6.63
CA LEU A 156 13.15 0.08 -7.81
C LEU A 156 12.54 0.80 -9.01
N GLU A 157 13.37 1.20 -9.96
CA GLU A 157 12.95 1.81 -11.21
C GLU A 157 13.23 0.85 -12.38
N ARG A 158 12.34 0.84 -13.37
CA ARG A 158 12.52 0.06 -14.58
C ARG A 158 13.77 0.50 -15.35
N ALA A 159 14.70 -0.42 -15.54
CA ALA A 159 15.86 -0.23 -16.41
C ALA A 159 15.43 -0.18 -17.88
N LEU A 160 16.05 0.71 -18.64
CA LEU A 160 15.84 0.86 -20.08
C LEU A 160 16.56 -0.24 -20.86
#